data_AF-A0A3D4TLU4-F1
#
_entry.id   AF-A0A3D4TLU4-F1
#
_cell.length_a   1.000
_cell.length_b   1.000
_cell.length_c   1.000
_cell.angle_alpha   90.00
_cell.angle_beta   90.00
_cell.angle_gamma   90.00
#
_symmetry.space_group_name_H-M   'P 1'
#
loop_
_entity.id
_entity.type
_entity.pdbx_description
1 polymer ?
#
loop_
_entity_poly.entity_id
_entity_poly.type
_entity_poly.pdbx_seq_one_letter_code
_entity_poly.pdbx_strand_id
1 'polypeptide(L)'
;MDGTPRNGSPLPCTPLTAPQARAIAEAFRPAQAWGSRRDYYYTRGKLGSDPLYDGVLQHLPDDGQALLDLGCGLGLFAHVLRQRGGAQPYLGVDVDAGKITRAQRAAAGLLD
;
A
#
# COMPACT_ATOMS: atom_id res chain seq x y z
N MET A 1 -9.62 6.80 24.98
CA MET A 1 -8.91 7.62 23.98
C MET A 1 -9.75 8.88 23.79
N ASP A 2 -9.21 10.05 24.06
CA ASP A 2 -9.90 11.35 24.15
C ASP A 2 -10.05 12.09 22.81
N GLY A 3 -9.57 11.50 21.71
CA GLY A 3 -9.81 12.00 20.35
C GLY A 3 -9.09 13.31 20.00
N THR A 4 -8.18 13.78 20.85
CA THR A 4 -7.37 14.96 20.56
C THR A 4 -6.32 14.62 19.49
N PRO A 5 -6.26 15.36 18.36
CA PRO A 5 -5.19 15.16 17.40
C PRO A 5 -3.86 15.50 18.07
N ARG A 6 -2.97 14.52 18.20
CA ARG A 6 -1.61 14.78 18.65
C ARG A 6 -0.86 15.46 17.50
N ASN A 7 -0.83 16.78 17.49
CA ASN A 7 0.09 17.55 16.66
C ASN A 7 1.50 17.44 17.26
N GLY A 8 2.10 16.26 17.16
CA GLY A 8 3.51 16.05 17.44
C GLY A 8 4.39 16.58 16.29
N SER A 9 5.70 16.61 16.52
CA SER A 9 6.67 16.84 15.45
C SER A 9 6.44 15.83 14.32
N PRO A 10 6.51 16.23 13.03
CA PRO A 10 6.41 15.31 11.91
C PRO A 10 7.42 14.17 12.08
N LEU A 11 6.97 12.92 11.92
CA LEU A 11 7.87 11.78 12.03
C LEU A 11 8.92 11.79 10.90
N PRO A 12 10.16 11.35 11.19
CA PRO A 12 11.13 11.05 10.15
C PRO A 12 10.68 9.79 9.39
N CYS A 13 9.80 9.98 8.42
CA CYS A 13 9.34 8.94 7.52
C CYS A 13 9.99 9.09 6.15
N THR A 14 10.31 7.96 5.52
CA THR A 14 11.01 7.92 4.23
C THR A 14 10.20 7.13 3.20
N PRO A 15 10.22 7.54 1.92
CA PRO A 15 9.65 6.71 0.86
C PRO A 15 10.37 5.36 0.78
N LEU A 16 9.72 4.38 0.12
CA LEU A 16 10.35 3.08 -0.11
C LEU A 16 11.58 3.23 -1.01
N THR A 17 12.58 2.40 -0.78
CA THR A 17 13.73 2.32 -1.71
C THR A 17 13.26 1.87 -3.09
N ALA A 18 14.01 2.23 -4.14
CA ALA A 18 13.64 1.86 -5.51
C ALA A 18 13.44 0.34 -5.70
N PRO A 19 14.26 -0.56 -5.11
CA PRO A 19 14.02 -2.00 -5.18
C PRO A 19 12.71 -2.44 -4.50
N GLN A 20 12.40 -1.90 -3.31
CA GLN A 20 11.17 -2.23 -2.58
C GLN A 20 9.92 -1.78 -3.33
N ALA A 21 9.92 -0.53 -3.82
CA ALA A 21 8.83 0.01 -4.61
C ALA A 21 8.63 -0.77 -5.92
N ARG A 22 9.74 -1.17 -6.58
CA ARG A 22 9.67 -1.99 -7.79
C ARG A 22 9.06 -3.35 -7.53
N ALA A 23 9.46 -4.04 -6.46
CA ALA A 23 8.93 -5.37 -6.15
C ALA A 23 7.40 -5.37 -6.03
N ILE A 24 6.81 -4.35 -5.39
CA ILE A 24 5.35 -4.19 -5.33
C ILE A 24 4.78 -3.81 -6.70
N ALA A 25 5.44 -2.90 -7.43
CA ALA A 25 4.97 -2.44 -8.73
C ALA A 25 4.87 -3.58 -9.77
N GLU A 26 5.74 -4.59 -9.72
CA GLU A 26 5.69 -5.73 -10.65
C GLU A 26 4.36 -6.49 -10.60
N ALA A 27 3.67 -6.52 -9.44
CA ALA A 27 2.33 -7.11 -9.33
C ALA A 27 1.26 -6.37 -10.15
N PHE A 28 1.53 -5.11 -10.53
CA PHE A 28 0.67 -4.27 -11.38
C PHE A 28 1.12 -4.27 -12.85
N ARG A 29 2.08 -5.11 -13.22
CA ARG A 29 2.52 -5.24 -14.61
C ARG A 29 1.41 -5.94 -15.41
N PRO A 30 1.06 -5.43 -16.61
CA PRO A 30 0.06 -6.09 -17.44
C PRO A 30 0.53 -7.48 -17.87
N ALA A 31 -0.38 -8.45 -17.88
CA ALA A 31 -0.10 -9.81 -18.35
C ALA A 31 0.22 -9.85 -19.85
N GLN A 32 -0.44 -9.01 -20.64
CA GLN A 32 -0.20 -8.89 -22.08
C GLN A 32 0.86 -7.82 -22.37
N ALA A 33 1.73 -8.07 -23.35
CA ALA A 33 2.82 -7.17 -23.71
C ALA A 33 2.33 -5.76 -24.15
N TRP A 34 1.14 -5.68 -24.74
CA TRP A 34 0.48 -4.44 -25.17
C TRP A 34 -0.48 -3.86 -24.11
N GLY A 35 -0.57 -4.46 -22.93
CA GLY A 35 -1.37 -3.91 -21.84
C GLY A 35 -0.78 -2.60 -21.29
N SER A 36 -1.64 -1.76 -20.71
CA SER A 36 -1.20 -0.50 -20.11
C SER A 36 -0.30 -0.73 -18.91
N ARG A 37 0.85 -0.03 -18.87
CA ARG A 37 1.78 -0.02 -17.73
C ARG A 37 1.53 1.13 -16.75
N ARG A 38 0.39 1.81 -16.86
CA ARG A 38 0.06 2.97 -16.03
C ARG A 38 0.13 2.65 -14.54
N ASP A 39 -0.49 1.55 -14.12
CA ASP A 39 -0.55 1.18 -12.70
C ASP A 39 0.83 0.77 -12.16
N TYR A 40 1.63 0.04 -12.96
CA TYR A 40 3.04 -0.24 -12.65
C TYR A 40 3.84 1.04 -12.36
N TYR A 41 3.79 2.03 -13.26
CA TYR A 41 4.56 3.27 -13.08
C TYR A 41 3.98 4.16 -11.97
N TYR A 42 2.65 4.21 -11.83
CA TYR A 42 1.99 4.91 -10.74
C TYR A 42 2.42 4.33 -9.39
N THR A 43 2.34 3.01 -9.21
CA THR A 43 2.75 2.33 -7.97
C THR A 43 4.21 2.59 -7.66
N ARG A 44 5.11 2.43 -8.65
CA ARG A 44 6.54 2.68 -8.45
C ARG A 44 6.82 4.13 -8.05
N GLY A 45 6.18 5.09 -8.74
CA GLY A 45 6.33 6.52 -8.45
C GLY A 45 5.81 6.86 -7.06
N LYS A 46 4.56 6.48 -6.77
CA LYS A 46 3.88 6.77 -5.50
C LYS A 46 4.66 6.21 -4.31
N LEU A 47 5.06 4.94 -4.34
CA LEU A 47 5.81 4.32 -3.25
C LEU A 47 7.23 4.87 -3.08
N GLY A 48 7.87 5.28 -4.19
CA GLY A 48 9.22 5.83 -4.17
C GLY A 48 9.31 7.32 -3.83
N SER A 49 8.18 8.04 -3.79
CA SER A 49 8.16 9.48 -3.49
C SER A 49 7.36 9.85 -2.24
N ASP A 50 6.35 9.06 -1.87
CA ASP A 50 5.43 9.40 -0.78
C ASP A 50 5.85 8.72 0.53
N PRO A 51 6.23 9.46 1.58
CA PRO A 51 6.64 8.89 2.86
C PRO A 51 5.47 8.38 3.72
N LEU A 52 4.21 8.61 3.30
CA LEU A 52 3.00 8.21 4.03
C LEU A 52 3.04 6.74 4.46
N TYR A 53 3.47 5.83 3.60
CA TYR A 53 3.41 4.40 3.86
C TYR A 53 4.30 3.98 5.04
N ASP A 54 5.48 4.57 5.14
CA ASP A 54 6.40 4.35 6.26
C ASP A 54 5.86 5.01 7.53
N GLY A 55 5.41 6.26 7.44
CA GLY A 55 4.87 7.00 8.57
C GLY A 55 3.62 6.34 9.20
N VAL A 56 2.72 5.79 8.39
CA VAL A 56 1.53 5.08 8.91
C VAL A 56 1.94 3.77 9.58
N LEU A 57 2.84 2.98 8.97
CA LEU A 57 3.32 1.73 9.58
C LEU A 57 3.96 1.95 10.94
N GLN A 58 4.74 3.02 11.12
CA GLN A 58 5.39 3.35 12.40
C GLN A 58 4.39 3.64 13.53
N HIS A 59 3.13 3.97 13.21
CA HIS A 59 2.09 4.28 14.19
C HIS A 59 1.09 3.15 14.42
N LEU A 60 1.09 2.12 13.57
CA LEU A 60 0.22 0.99 13.81
C LEU A 60 0.71 0.22 15.05
N PRO A 61 -0.20 -0.14 15.97
CA PRO A 61 0.17 -1.01 17.07
C PRO A 61 0.58 -2.38 16.51
N ASP A 62 1.61 -2.97 17.10
CA ASP A 62 2.03 -4.35 16.80
C ASP A 62 1.21 -5.33 17.64
N ASP A 63 -0.11 -5.34 17.41
CA ASP A 63 -1.07 -6.15 18.17
C ASP A 63 -1.87 -7.13 17.28
N GLY A 64 -1.58 -7.15 15.98
CA GLY A 64 -2.23 -8.03 15.02
C GLY A 64 -3.71 -7.74 14.77
N GLN A 65 -4.25 -6.61 15.27
CA GLN A 65 -5.67 -6.29 15.07
C GLN A 65 -5.99 -6.03 13.60
N ALA A 66 -7.24 -6.32 13.23
CA ALA A 66 -7.73 -6.09 11.88
C ALA A 66 -7.65 -4.60 11.50
N LEU A 67 -7.15 -4.33 10.29
CA LEU A 67 -6.94 -2.98 9.78
C LEU A 67 -7.96 -2.62 8.72
N LEU A 68 -8.63 -1.47 8.88
CA LEU A 68 -9.52 -0.86 7.89
C LEU A 68 -8.80 0.30 7.21
N ASP A 69 -8.71 0.27 5.87
CA ASP A 69 -8.14 1.33 5.05
C ASP A 69 -9.23 1.95 4.16
N LEU A 70 -9.56 3.22 4.45
CA LEU A 70 -10.59 3.98 3.75
C LEU A 70 -9.98 4.82 2.64
N GLY A 71 -10.46 4.65 1.42
CA GLY A 71 -9.83 5.23 0.23
C GLY A 71 -8.58 4.46 -0.19
N CYS A 72 -8.60 3.13 -0.07
CA CYS A 72 -7.41 2.29 -0.25
C CYS A 72 -6.83 2.32 -1.67
N GLY A 73 -7.57 2.83 -2.66
CA GLY A 73 -7.15 2.94 -4.05
C GLY A 73 -6.74 1.59 -4.64
N LEU A 74 -5.51 1.54 -5.16
CA LEU A 74 -4.91 0.30 -5.69
C LEU A 74 -4.42 -0.67 -4.59
N GLY A 75 -4.76 -0.43 -3.32
CA GLY A 75 -4.33 -1.26 -2.19
C GLY A 75 -2.84 -1.15 -1.86
N LEU A 76 -2.18 -0.05 -2.24
CA LEU A 76 -0.73 0.09 -2.10
C LEU A 76 -0.27 -0.08 -0.66
N PHE A 77 -1.04 0.41 0.31
CA PHE A 77 -0.70 0.25 1.71
C PHE A 77 -0.77 -1.21 2.16
N ALA A 78 -1.75 -1.98 1.71
CA ALA A 78 -1.82 -3.42 1.94
C ALA A 78 -0.56 -4.13 1.43
N HIS A 79 -0.12 -3.80 0.21
CA HIS A 79 1.08 -4.38 -0.38
C HIS A 79 2.35 -4.04 0.42
N VAL A 80 2.48 -2.78 0.86
CA VAL A 80 3.60 -2.37 1.72
C VAL A 80 3.55 -3.10 3.06
N LEU A 81 2.37 -3.20 3.69
CA LEU A 81 2.17 -3.92 4.94
C LEU A 81 2.62 -5.38 4.83
N ARG A 82 2.21 -6.09 3.77
CA ARG A 82 2.65 -7.47 3.51
C ARG A 82 4.15 -7.57 3.23
N GLN A 83 4.72 -6.68 2.43
CA GLN A 83 6.16 -6.63 2.18
C GLN A 83 6.98 -6.44 3.48
N ARG A 84 6.39 -5.76 4.49
CA ARG A 84 7.01 -5.54 5.80
C ARG A 84 6.70 -6.65 6.82
N GLY A 85 6.04 -7.73 6.41
CA GLY A 85 5.75 -8.89 7.25
C GLY A 85 4.46 -8.78 8.08
N GLY A 86 3.67 -7.72 7.92
CA GLY A 86 2.38 -7.61 8.59
C GLY A 86 1.44 -8.72 8.12
N ALA A 87 0.84 -9.45 9.05
CA ALA A 87 -0.04 -10.59 8.78
C ALA A 87 -1.49 -10.38 9.25
N GLN A 88 -1.79 -9.24 9.87
CA GLN A 88 -3.12 -8.94 10.39
C GLN A 88 -4.18 -8.94 9.27
N PRO A 89 -5.45 -9.26 9.59
CA PRO A 89 -6.54 -9.09 8.65
C PRO A 89 -6.57 -7.64 8.12
N TYR A 90 -6.82 -7.47 6.83
CA TYR A 90 -6.84 -6.16 6.19
C TYR A 90 -8.08 -6.04 5.32
N LEU A 91 -8.83 -4.94 5.49
CA LEU A 91 -9.97 -4.57 4.68
C LEU A 91 -9.73 -3.19 4.05
N GLY A 92 -9.56 -3.16 2.73
CA GLY A 92 -9.50 -1.92 1.97
C GLY A 92 -10.85 -1.59 1.35
N VAL A 93 -11.29 -0.33 1.45
CA VAL A 93 -12.51 0.18 0.84
C VAL A 93 -12.17 1.38 -0.04
N ASP A 94 -12.65 1.38 -1.28
CA ASP A 94 -12.56 2.53 -2.20
C ASP A 94 -13.86 2.60 -3.01
N VAL A 95 -14.27 3.82 -3.38
CA VAL A 95 -15.47 4.06 -4.19
C VAL A 95 -15.28 3.62 -5.65
N ASP A 96 -14.03 3.58 -6.12
CA ASP A 96 -13.68 3.15 -7.47
C ASP A 96 -13.51 1.63 -7.53
N ALA A 97 -14.57 0.93 -7.94
CA ALA A 97 -14.56 -0.53 -8.13
C ALA A 97 -13.48 -1.00 -9.11
N GLY A 98 -13.09 -0.16 -10.08
CA GLY A 98 -12.02 -0.45 -11.02
C GLY A 98 -10.65 -0.47 -10.34
N LYS A 99 -10.39 0.40 -9.36
CA LYS A 99 -9.19 0.31 -8.52
C LYS A 99 -9.19 -0.94 -7.65
N ILE A 100 -10.32 -1.27 -7.01
CA ILE A 100 -10.45 -2.47 -6.18
C ILE A 100 -10.16 -3.75 -6.99
N THR A 101 -10.74 -3.86 -8.19
CA THR A 101 -10.49 -5.02 -9.07
C THR A 101 -9.00 -5.17 -9.40
N ARG A 102 -8.30 -4.06 -9.65
CA ARG A 102 -6.86 -4.08 -9.95
C ARG A 102 -6.01 -4.38 -8.72
N ALA A 103 -6.39 -3.86 -7.56
CA ALA A 103 -5.76 -4.16 -6.27
C ALA A 103 -5.83 -5.68 -5.97
N GLN A 104 -7.02 -6.28 -6.11
CA GLN A 104 -7.23 -7.71 -5.88
C GLN A 104 -6.41 -8.58 -6.84
N ARG A 105 -6.34 -8.20 -8.13
CA ARG A 105 -5.51 -8.90 -9.12
C ARG A 105 -4.03 -8.85 -8.76
N ALA A 106 -3.53 -7.68 -8.35
CA ALA A 106 -2.15 -7.53 -7.92
C ALA A 106 -1.87 -8.33 -6.62
N ALA A 107 -2.83 -8.38 -5.70
CA ALA A 107 -2.70 -9.13 -4.45
C ALA A 107 -2.63 -10.65 -4.66
N ALA A 108 -3.35 -11.20 -5.66
CA ALA A 108 -3.29 -12.62 -5.97
C ALA A 108 -1.87 -13.09 -6.36
N GLY A 109 -1.07 -12.23 -7.01
CA GLY A 109 0.32 -12.53 -7.35
C GLY A 109 1.32 -12.38 -6.20
N LEU A 110 0.87 -12.03 -4.99
CA LEU A 110 1.69 -12.00 -3.76
C LEU A 110 1.44 -13.18 -2.82
N LEU A 111 0.49 -14.06 -3.13
CA LEU A 111 0.15 -15.21 -2.30
C LEU A 111 0.97 -16.47 -2.62
N ASP A 112 1.94 -16.34 -3.53
CA ASP A 112 2.96 -17.36 -3.87
C ASP A 112 4.29 -17.05 -3.14
#